data_AF-A0A520INF2-F1
#
_entry.id   AF-A0A520INF2-F1
#
_cell.length_a   1.000
_cell.length_b   1.000
_cell.length_c   1.000
_cell.angle_alpha   90.00
_cell.angle_beta   90.00
_cell.angle_gamma   90.00
#
_symmetry.space_group_name_H-M   'P 1'
#
loop_
_entity.id
_entity.type
_entity.pdbx_description
1 polymer ?
#
loop_
_entity_poly.entity_id
_entity_poly.type
_entity_poly.pdbx_seq_one_letter_code
_entity_poly.pdbx_strand_id
1 'polypeptide(L)'
;MDIRLGLTFDDVLLVPAESDIVPSQTNTATRVTRGISLDIPILSSAMDTVTEADMAIVMAQLGGIGVLHRNMEVDEQVAAVRAVKRFESGMVVNPITIEPHATLADAQALMKHHRISGIPVVRADGVLVGILTNRDVRFAENPRQPVSELMTHENLATVSPGVTQEEARRLLHQRRIEKLLVVDEAYRCIGLITVKDIEKAVTYPNATKDAAGRLRVAAATTVGDKGFDRTAALVDAELDLVVIDTAHGHNRDVARAVERVKKLSNSVQVIAGNVATAEATRALIDAGADGIKVGIGPGSICTTRVVAGVGVPQLTAVMDCAEVGQKMGVPVIADGGLRTSGDLAKALAAGASACMIGSLLAGTEEAPGDTFLFQGRAYKSYRGMGSVGAMGRGSADRYFQGDIKDQM
;
A
#
# COMPACT_ATOMS: atom_id res chain seq x y z
N MET A 1 -36.54 20.81 18.16
CA MET A 1 -35.31 20.13 17.71
C MET A 1 -34.84 20.89 16.50
N ASP A 2 -33.71 21.59 16.61
CA ASP A 2 -33.11 22.26 15.46
C ASP A 2 -32.29 21.23 14.68
N ILE A 3 -32.65 20.98 13.42
CA ILE A 3 -32.02 19.96 12.59
C ILE A 3 -30.96 20.67 11.75
N ARG A 4 -29.70 20.35 12.00
CA ARG A 4 -28.58 20.94 11.26
C ARG A 4 -28.67 20.59 9.77
N LEU A 5 -28.54 21.61 8.92
CA LEU A 5 -28.38 21.44 7.47
C LEU A 5 -27.01 20.82 7.15
N GLY A 6 -27.00 19.81 6.28
CA GLY A 6 -25.78 19.24 5.71
C GLY A 6 -25.84 19.21 4.18
N LEU A 7 -24.69 19.37 3.55
CA LEU A 7 -24.51 19.40 2.10
C LEU A 7 -23.59 18.25 1.67
N THR A 8 -23.80 17.78 0.44
CA THR A 8 -22.94 16.82 -0.25
C THR A 8 -22.37 17.42 -1.53
N PHE A 9 -21.58 16.65 -2.28
CA PHE A 9 -20.88 17.14 -3.46
C PHE A 9 -21.81 17.70 -4.55
N ASP A 10 -22.98 17.11 -4.76
CA ASP A 10 -23.94 17.56 -5.79
C ASP A 10 -24.64 18.87 -5.44
N ASP A 11 -24.64 19.27 -4.18
CA ASP A 11 -25.32 20.50 -3.73
C ASP A 11 -24.48 21.76 -4.02
N VAL A 12 -23.21 21.59 -4.46
CA VAL A 12 -22.25 22.70 -4.57
C VAL A 12 -21.45 22.66 -5.87
N LEU A 13 -20.94 23.84 -6.24
CA LEU A 13 -19.91 24.03 -7.26
C LEU A 13 -18.78 24.89 -6.69
N LEU A 14 -17.56 24.68 -7.18
CA LEU A 14 -16.45 25.58 -6.90
C LEU A 14 -16.58 26.83 -7.77
N VAL A 15 -16.46 28.00 -7.16
CA VAL A 15 -16.52 29.28 -7.87
C VAL A 15 -15.18 29.54 -8.54
N PRO A 16 -15.13 29.81 -9.86
CA PRO A 16 -13.89 30.20 -10.54
C PRO A 16 -13.30 31.48 -9.92
N ALA A 17 -11.97 31.56 -9.89
CA ALA A 17 -11.22 32.71 -9.40
C ALA A 17 -10.10 33.09 -10.36
N GLU A 18 -9.52 34.27 -10.17
CA GLU A 18 -8.33 34.71 -10.89
C GLU A 18 -7.16 33.73 -10.66
N SER A 19 -6.42 33.40 -11.73
CA SER A 19 -5.30 32.46 -11.70
C SER A 19 -4.27 32.85 -12.74
N ASP A 20 -3.00 32.86 -12.35
CA ASP A 20 -1.83 33.07 -13.21
C ASP A 20 -1.07 31.76 -13.51
N ILE A 21 -1.52 30.64 -12.94
CA ILE A 21 -0.98 29.29 -13.20
C ILE A 21 -1.83 28.51 -14.20
N VAL A 22 -1.20 27.61 -14.94
CA VAL A 22 -1.87 26.62 -15.80
C VAL A 22 -1.89 25.23 -15.13
N PRO A 23 -2.83 24.33 -15.50
CA PRO A 23 -2.94 23.02 -14.85
C PRO A 23 -1.64 22.20 -14.80
N SER A 24 -0.81 22.26 -15.84
CA SER A 24 0.48 21.54 -15.88
C SER A 24 1.53 22.05 -14.88
N GLN A 25 1.32 23.23 -14.29
CA GLN A 25 2.20 23.80 -13.26
C GLN A 25 1.68 23.53 -11.85
N THR A 26 0.50 22.91 -11.70
CA THR A 26 -0.07 22.62 -10.38
C THR A 26 0.70 21.49 -9.69
N ASN A 27 0.85 21.60 -8.38
CA ASN A 27 1.43 20.54 -7.55
C ASN A 27 0.30 19.84 -6.79
N THR A 28 0.12 18.54 -7.05
CA THR A 28 -0.90 17.71 -6.39
C THR A 28 -0.37 16.96 -5.17
N ALA A 29 0.89 17.17 -4.80
CA ALA A 29 1.49 16.52 -3.65
C ALA A 29 0.75 16.89 -2.36
N THR A 30 0.61 15.91 -1.48
CA THR A 30 -0.16 16.04 -0.24
C THR A 30 0.44 15.20 0.88
N ARG A 31 -0.16 15.29 2.07
CA ARG A 31 0.14 14.44 3.22
C ARG A 31 -1.09 13.63 3.59
N VAL A 32 -0.92 12.33 3.78
CA VAL A 32 -1.99 11.45 4.29
C VAL A 32 -1.83 11.14 5.77
N THR A 33 -0.62 11.32 6.29
CA THR A 33 -0.34 11.32 7.73
C THR A 33 0.68 12.40 8.07
N ARG A 34 1.03 12.53 9.35
CA ARG A 34 2.16 13.37 9.76
C ARG A 34 3.48 12.94 9.11
N GLY A 35 3.71 11.66 8.87
CA GLY A 35 4.99 11.16 8.34
C GLY A 35 5.00 10.81 6.85
N ILE A 36 3.84 10.65 6.22
CA ILE A 36 3.73 10.14 4.84
C ILE A 36 3.13 11.19 3.93
N SER A 37 3.90 11.55 2.90
CA SER A 37 3.48 12.38 1.78
C SER A 37 3.23 11.50 0.55
N LEU A 38 2.33 11.97 -0.32
CA LEU A 38 1.99 11.37 -1.61
C LEU A 38 2.17 12.43 -2.70
N ASP A 39 2.46 12.02 -3.93
CA ASP A 39 2.53 12.91 -5.09
C ASP A 39 1.15 13.15 -5.73
N ILE A 40 0.21 12.22 -5.53
CA ILE A 40 -1.21 12.39 -5.86
C ILE A 40 -2.10 12.15 -4.62
N PRO A 41 -3.20 12.90 -4.45
CA PRO A 41 -4.02 12.85 -3.24
C PRO A 41 -5.02 11.69 -3.25
N ILE A 42 -4.56 10.48 -3.59
CA ILE A 42 -5.42 9.31 -3.82
C ILE A 42 -4.92 8.09 -3.03
N LEU A 43 -5.85 7.49 -2.29
CA LEU A 43 -5.69 6.17 -1.68
C LEU A 43 -6.70 5.20 -2.31
N SER A 44 -6.32 3.96 -2.58
CA SER A 44 -7.29 2.92 -2.93
C SER A 44 -7.91 2.32 -1.67
N SER A 45 -9.22 2.06 -1.72
CA SER A 45 -10.00 1.63 -0.56
C SER A 45 -9.66 0.20 -0.10
N ALA A 46 -9.71 -0.02 1.21
CA ALA A 46 -9.48 -1.31 1.86
C ALA A 46 -10.66 -2.29 1.68
N MET A 47 -10.86 -2.72 0.44
CA MET A 47 -11.95 -3.60 0.04
C MET A 47 -11.44 -4.77 -0.79
N ASP A 48 -12.06 -5.94 -0.60
CA ASP A 48 -11.74 -7.20 -1.29
C ASP A 48 -12.06 -7.24 -2.79
N THR A 49 -12.60 -6.14 -3.29
CA THR A 49 -12.91 -5.90 -4.71
C THR A 49 -12.20 -4.65 -5.24
N VAL A 50 -11.21 -4.13 -4.48
CA VAL A 50 -10.47 -2.92 -4.86
C VAL A 50 -8.97 -3.10 -4.68
N THR A 51 -8.50 -3.49 -3.48
CA THR A 51 -7.06 -3.39 -3.17
C THR A 51 -6.47 -4.68 -2.60
N GLU A 52 -5.76 -5.40 -3.46
CA GLU A 52 -4.74 -6.39 -3.09
C GLU A 52 -3.35 -5.89 -3.55
N ALA A 53 -2.35 -6.79 -3.61
CA ALA A 53 -0.96 -6.42 -3.88
C ALA A 53 -0.77 -5.65 -5.19
N ASP A 54 -1.43 -6.07 -6.29
CA ASP A 54 -1.25 -5.46 -7.61
C ASP A 54 -1.76 -4.01 -7.65
N MET A 55 -2.98 -3.77 -7.15
CA MET A 55 -3.50 -2.41 -6.97
C MET A 55 -2.60 -1.57 -6.05
N ALA A 56 -2.12 -2.14 -4.95
CA ALA A 56 -1.26 -1.40 -4.02
C ALA A 56 0.09 -1.01 -4.65
N ILE A 57 0.67 -1.88 -5.47
CA ILE A 57 1.88 -1.60 -6.26
C ILE A 57 1.62 -0.44 -7.22
N VAL A 58 0.58 -0.53 -8.06
CA VAL A 58 0.31 0.49 -9.08
C VAL A 58 -0.04 1.84 -8.44
N MET A 59 -0.83 1.83 -7.36
CA MET A 59 -1.12 3.05 -6.61
C MET A 59 0.15 3.70 -6.07
N ALA A 60 1.06 2.92 -5.49
CA ALA A 60 2.33 3.46 -4.99
C ALA A 60 3.22 3.97 -6.14
N GLN A 61 3.29 3.26 -7.26
CA GLN A 61 4.05 3.69 -8.45
C GLN A 61 3.55 5.02 -9.04
N LEU A 62 2.23 5.23 -9.06
CA LEU A 62 1.61 6.46 -9.56
C LEU A 62 1.64 7.63 -8.57
N GLY A 63 2.24 7.43 -7.38
CA GLY A 63 2.38 8.46 -6.35
C GLY A 63 1.24 8.55 -5.35
N GLY A 64 0.31 7.58 -5.37
CA GLY A 64 -0.70 7.39 -4.34
C GLY A 64 -0.26 6.33 -3.33
N ILE A 65 -1.21 5.68 -2.66
CA ILE A 65 -0.94 4.51 -1.81
C ILE A 65 -2.14 3.57 -1.79
N GLY A 66 -1.90 2.26 -1.86
CA GLY A 66 -2.97 1.28 -1.70
C GLY A 66 -3.12 0.80 -0.27
N VAL A 67 -4.38 0.62 0.16
CA VAL A 67 -4.71 0.07 1.49
C VAL A 67 -5.22 -1.37 1.32
N LEU A 68 -4.40 -2.35 1.70
CA LEU A 68 -4.76 -3.76 1.65
C LEU A 68 -5.96 -4.04 2.59
N HIS A 69 -6.98 -4.73 2.08
CA HIS A 69 -8.12 -5.12 2.92
C HIS A 69 -7.73 -6.21 3.94
N ARG A 70 -8.63 -6.42 4.91
CA ARG A 70 -8.46 -7.43 5.98
C ARG A 70 -9.38 -8.65 5.85
N ASN A 71 -10.15 -8.73 4.76
CA ASN A 71 -11.01 -9.87 4.42
C ASN A 71 -10.21 -11.09 3.90
N MET A 72 -9.13 -11.43 4.60
CA MET A 72 -8.17 -12.50 4.31
C MET A 72 -7.44 -12.88 5.61
N GLU A 73 -6.78 -14.04 5.62
CA GLU A 73 -6.01 -14.46 6.80
C GLU A 73 -4.84 -13.51 7.08
N VAL A 74 -4.32 -13.51 8.32
CA VAL A 74 -3.23 -12.61 8.71
C VAL A 74 -1.99 -12.85 7.85
N ASP A 75 -1.64 -14.12 7.62
CA ASP A 75 -0.47 -14.51 6.83
C ASP A 75 -0.60 -14.11 5.35
N GLU A 76 -1.82 -14.16 4.80
CA GLU A 76 -2.10 -13.71 3.43
C GLU A 76 -1.90 -12.19 3.29
N GLN A 77 -2.39 -11.43 4.27
CA GLN A 77 -2.22 -9.97 4.28
C GLN A 77 -0.74 -9.59 4.45
N VAL A 78 0.00 -10.31 5.31
CA VAL A 78 1.45 -10.16 5.48
C VAL A 78 2.20 -10.49 4.19
N ALA A 79 1.80 -11.56 3.48
CA ALA A 79 2.39 -11.91 2.20
C ALA A 79 2.15 -10.81 1.14
N ALA A 80 0.95 -10.22 1.11
CA ALA A 80 0.64 -9.09 0.23
C ALA A 80 1.50 -7.86 0.56
N VAL A 81 1.68 -7.51 1.84
CA VAL A 81 2.62 -6.43 2.25
C VAL A 81 4.02 -6.72 1.71
N ARG A 82 4.56 -7.91 1.95
CA ARG A 82 5.89 -8.31 1.48
C ARG A 82 6.01 -8.26 -0.04
N ALA A 83 4.96 -8.64 -0.77
CA ALA A 83 4.94 -8.55 -2.22
C ALA A 83 5.11 -7.10 -2.70
N VAL A 84 4.39 -6.15 -2.10
CA VAL A 84 4.51 -4.72 -2.44
C VAL A 84 5.91 -4.19 -2.07
N LYS A 85 6.38 -4.46 -0.85
CA LYS A 85 7.71 -3.99 -0.37
C LYS A 85 8.88 -4.55 -1.20
N ARG A 86 8.72 -5.72 -1.82
CA ARG A 86 9.75 -6.37 -2.67
C ARG A 86 9.60 -6.04 -4.16
N PHE A 87 8.52 -5.38 -4.57
CA PHE A 87 8.23 -5.16 -5.99
C PHE A 87 9.23 -4.20 -6.64
N GLU A 88 9.55 -3.13 -5.94
CA GLU A 88 10.66 -2.24 -6.25
C GLU A 88 11.47 -2.07 -4.98
N SER A 89 12.75 -2.38 -5.07
CA SER A 89 13.72 -2.03 -4.05
C SER A 89 14.91 -1.43 -4.77
N GLY A 90 15.30 -0.20 -4.42
CA GLY A 90 16.51 0.42 -4.99
C GLY A 90 17.75 -0.47 -4.81
N MET A 91 17.73 -1.37 -3.82
CA MET A 91 18.65 -2.47 -3.60
C MET A 91 17.91 -3.60 -2.88
N VAL A 92 18.03 -4.84 -3.36
CA VAL A 92 17.55 -6.03 -2.65
C VAL A 92 18.54 -6.33 -1.52
N VAL A 93 18.12 -6.16 -0.27
CA VAL A 93 18.91 -6.49 0.93
C VAL A 93 18.77 -7.98 1.23
N ASN A 94 19.87 -8.64 1.62
CA ASN A 94 19.91 -10.09 1.88
C ASN A 94 19.31 -10.90 0.72
N PRO A 95 19.90 -10.81 -0.49
CA PRO A 95 19.40 -11.52 -1.64
C PRO A 95 19.42 -13.03 -1.39
N ILE A 96 18.52 -13.76 -2.06
CA ILE A 96 18.59 -15.22 -2.09
C ILE A 96 19.91 -15.62 -2.73
N THR A 97 20.70 -16.43 -2.04
CA THR A 97 22.01 -16.91 -2.49
C THR A 97 22.01 -18.42 -2.70
N ILE A 98 23.03 -18.91 -3.41
CA ILE A 98 23.27 -20.35 -3.60
C ILE A 98 24.74 -20.69 -3.34
N GLU A 99 25.01 -21.91 -2.89
CA GLU A 99 26.38 -22.38 -2.70
C GLU A 99 26.99 -22.93 -3.99
N PRO A 100 28.33 -22.83 -4.18
CA PRO A 100 28.99 -23.26 -5.41
C PRO A 100 28.86 -24.75 -5.72
N HIS A 101 28.65 -25.59 -4.70
CA HIS A 101 28.52 -27.03 -4.84
C HIS A 101 27.09 -27.50 -5.09
N ALA A 102 26.10 -26.59 -5.02
CA ALA A 102 24.71 -26.90 -5.36
C ALA A 102 24.59 -27.25 -6.85
N THR A 103 23.52 -27.94 -7.22
CA THR A 103 23.32 -28.40 -8.60
C THR A 103 22.55 -27.38 -9.44
N LEU A 104 22.65 -27.51 -10.77
CA LEU A 104 21.82 -26.76 -11.72
C LEU A 104 20.32 -26.93 -11.41
N ALA A 105 19.88 -28.13 -11.02
CA ALA A 105 18.49 -28.39 -10.65
C ALA A 105 18.04 -27.53 -9.44
N ASP A 106 18.88 -27.41 -8.41
CA ASP A 106 18.61 -26.59 -7.23
C ASP A 106 18.52 -25.10 -7.61
N ALA A 107 19.45 -24.64 -8.44
CA ALA A 107 19.45 -23.27 -8.96
C ALA A 107 18.17 -22.96 -9.75
N GLN A 108 17.78 -23.82 -10.70
CA GLN A 108 16.57 -23.66 -11.50
C GLN A 108 15.30 -23.70 -10.63
N ALA A 109 15.26 -24.55 -9.61
CA ALA A 109 14.16 -24.61 -8.66
C ALA A 109 14.02 -23.29 -7.89
N LEU A 110 15.13 -22.74 -7.36
CA LEU A 110 15.15 -21.45 -6.68
C LEU A 110 14.72 -20.31 -7.61
N MET A 111 15.27 -20.24 -8.83
CA MET A 111 14.93 -19.23 -9.82
C MET A 111 13.44 -19.26 -10.18
N LYS A 112 12.88 -20.45 -10.40
CA LYS A 112 11.47 -20.63 -10.73
C LYS A 112 10.56 -20.29 -9.54
N HIS A 113 10.91 -20.75 -8.34
CA HIS A 113 10.10 -20.56 -7.15
C HIS A 113 10.00 -19.07 -6.76
N HIS A 114 11.13 -18.35 -6.83
CA HIS A 114 11.20 -16.94 -6.47
C HIS A 114 11.03 -15.97 -7.65
N ARG A 115 10.86 -16.49 -8.87
CA ARG A 115 10.75 -15.70 -10.12
C ARG A 115 11.93 -14.74 -10.33
N ILE A 116 13.13 -15.16 -9.95
CA ILE A 116 14.37 -14.38 -10.07
C ILE A 116 15.22 -14.86 -11.24
N SER A 117 15.84 -13.93 -11.95
CA SER A 117 16.67 -14.21 -13.14
C SER A 117 18.18 -14.25 -12.85
N GLY A 118 18.58 -14.16 -11.59
CA GLY A 118 19.96 -14.37 -11.18
C GLY A 118 20.13 -14.40 -9.67
N ILE A 119 21.13 -15.15 -9.24
CA ILE A 119 21.38 -15.55 -7.85
C ILE A 119 22.88 -15.35 -7.56
N PRO A 120 23.24 -14.55 -6.54
CA PRO A 120 24.62 -14.50 -6.05
C PRO A 120 25.06 -15.87 -5.53
N VAL A 121 26.27 -16.28 -5.89
CA VAL A 121 26.89 -17.51 -5.41
C VAL A 121 27.82 -17.14 -4.25
N VAL A 122 27.56 -17.72 -3.08
CA VAL A 122 28.31 -17.44 -1.84
C VAL A 122 28.82 -18.73 -1.22
N ARG A 123 29.92 -18.65 -0.48
CA ARG A 123 30.38 -19.74 0.39
C ARG A 123 29.55 -19.77 1.69
N ALA A 124 29.68 -20.84 2.46
CA ALA A 124 29.02 -20.99 3.76
C ALA A 124 29.31 -19.85 4.77
N ASP A 125 30.44 -19.14 4.62
CA ASP A 125 30.82 -17.97 5.43
C ASP A 125 30.24 -16.63 4.92
N GLY A 126 29.42 -16.67 3.86
CA GLY A 126 28.77 -15.53 3.22
C GLY A 126 29.61 -14.81 2.17
N VAL A 127 30.87 -15.22 1.96
CA VAL A 127 31.76 -14.57 0.99
C VAL A 127 31.27 -14.79 -0.43
N LEU A 128 31.15 -13.71 -1.20
CA LEU A 128 30.73 -13.75 -2.60
C LEU A 128 31.82 -14.38 -3.47
N VAL A 129 31.45 -15.41 -4.23
CA VAL A 129 32.36 -16.12 -5.14
C VAL A 129 31.89 -16.13 -6.60
N GLY A 130 30.65 -15.73 -6.87
CA GLY A 130 30.15 -15.68 -8.23
C GLY A 130 28.74 -15.12 -8.34
N ILE A 131 28.23 -15.10 -9.57
CA ILE A 131 26.82 -14.90 -9.86
C ILE A 131 26.38 -15.88 -10.94
N LEU A 132 25.20 -16.46 -10.73
CA LEU A 132 24.54 -17.30 -11.71
C LEU A 132 23.33 -16.56 -12.28
N THR A 133 23.20 -16.47 -13.58
CA THR A 133 22.12 -15.76 -14.26
C THR A 133 21.34 -16.67 -15.19
N ASN A 134 20.17 -16.22 -15.65
CA ASN A 134 19.37 -16.95 -16.62
C ASN A 134 20.13 -17.22 -17.94
N ARG A 135 21.16 -16.43 -18.26
CA ARG A 135 22.00 -16.64 -19.45
C ARG A 135 22.87 -17.88 -19.32
N ASP A 136 23.37 -18.13 -18.11
CA ASP A 136 24.34 -19.19 -17.82
C ASP A 136 23.66 -20.57 -17.78
N VAL A 137 22.41 -20.62 -17.32
CA VAL A 137 21.63 -21.87 -17.18
C VAL A 137 20.81 -22.24 -18.41
N ARG A 138 20.62 -21.32 -19.37
CA ARG A 138 19.67 -21.50 -20.49
C ARG A 138 19.99 -22.68 -21.40
N PHE A 139 21.29 -23.00 -21.54
CA PHE A 139 21.78 -24.06 -22.42
C PHE A 139 22.46 -25.19 -21.65
N ALA A 140 22.38 -25.18 -20.32
CA ALA A 140 22.95 -26.22 -19.50
C ALA A 140 21.99 -27.42 -19.46
N GLU A 141 22.43 -28.56 -19.97
CA GLU A 141 21.57 -29.76 -20.13
C GLU A 141 21.68 -30.74 -18.96
N ASN A 142 22.79 -30.73 -18.22
CA ASN A 142 23.04 -31.67 -17.12
C ASN A 142 22.51 -31.12 -15.78
N PRO A 143 21.41 -31.67 -15.23
CA PRO A 143 20.80 -31.14 -14.00
C PRO A 143 21.69 -31.30 -12.76
N ARG A 144 22.67 -32.22 -12.80
CA ARG A 144 23.61 -32.48 -11.69
C ARG A 144 24.88 -31.66 -11.78
N GLN A 145 25.05 -30.84 -12.82
CA GLN A 145 26.23 -30.01 -12.96
C GLN A 145 26.31 -29.01 -11.80
N PRO A 146 27.47 -28.86 -11.15
CA PRO A 146 27.61 -27.93 -10.02
C PRO A 146 27.58 -26.47 -10.49
N VAL A 147 26.99 -25.60 -9.66
CA VAL A 147 26.87 -24.16 -9.93
C VAL A 147 28.23 -23.50 -10.17
N SER A 148 29.29 -23.97 -9.49
CA SER A 148 30.65 -23.45 -9.66
C SER A 148 31.18 -23.51 -11.09
N GLU A 149 30.71 -24.46 -11.90
CA GLU A 149 31.12 -24.60 -13.30
C GLU A 149 30.34 -23.69 -14.26
N LEU A 150 29.15 -23.24 -13.84
CA LEU A 150 28.24 -22.42 -14.65
C LEU A 150 28.29 -20.94 -14.29
N MET A 151 28.67 -20.62 -13.04
CA MET A 151 28.66 -19.24 -12.56
C MET A 151 29.74 -18.39 -13.23
N THR A 152 29.42 -17.10 -13.40
CA THR A 152 30.45 -16.09 -13.61
C THR A 152 31.19 -15.87 -12.29
N HIS A 153 32.51 -16.02 -12.28
CA HIS A 153 33.35 -15.86 -11.08
C HIS A 153 34.52 -14.88 -11.27
N GLU A 154 34.87 -14.57 -12.52
CA GLU A 154 35.89 -13.57 -12.85
C GLU A 154 35.27 -12.20 -13.09
N ASN A 155 36.01 -11.14 -12.71
CA ASN A 155 35.63 -9.73 -12.92
C ASN A 155 34.19 -9.41 -12.49
N LEU A 156 33.78 -9.95 -11.35
CA LEU A 156 32.46 -9.68 -10.76
C LEU A 156 32.25 -8.17 -10.61
N ALA A 157 31.10 -7.70 -11.08
CA ALA A 157 30.71 -6.31 -10.89
C ALA A 157 30.14 -6.15 -9.49
N THR A 158 30.97 -5.61 -8.60
CA THR A 158 30.63 -5.36 -7.20
C THR A 158 30.68 -3.87 -6.89
N VAL A 159 29.91 -3.46 -5.89
CA VAL A 159 29.92 -2.12 -5.30
C VAL A 159 29.83 -2.20 -3.78
N SER A 160 30.34 -1.16 -3.13
CA SER A 160 30.25 -1.01 -1.68
C SER A 160 28.85 -0.56 -1.24
N PRO A 161 28.50 -0.72 0.04
CA PRO A 161 27.24 -0.24 0.58
C PRO A 161 27.19 1.29 0.48
N GLY A 162 26.03 1.84 0.09
CA GLY A 162 25.85 3.29 -0.07
C GLY A 162 26.13 3.84 -1.46
N VAL A 163 26.34 2.98 -2.48
CA VAL A 163 26.40 3.41 -3.87
C VAL A 163 25.12 4.18 -4.27
N THR A 164 25.28 5.27 -5.02
CA THR A 164 24.13 6.04 -5.51
C THR A 164 23.44 5.31 -6.67
N GLN A 165 22.15 5.56 -6.89
CA GLN A 165 21.44 5.00 -8.05
C GLN A 165 22.07 5.43 -9.38
N GLU A 166 22.56 6.67 -9.48
CA GLU A 166 23.25 7.15 -10.68
C GLU A 166 24.54 6.39 -10.95
N GLU A 167 25.34 6.14 -9.92
CA GLU A 167 26.58 5.39 -10.04
C GLU A 167 26.32 3.92 -10.37
N ALA A 168 25.34 3.29 -9.71
CA ALA A 168 24.90 1.94 -10.03
C ALA A 168 24.44 1.84 -11.49
N ARG A 169 23.61 2.79 -11.96
CA ARG A 169 23.18 2.88 -13.38
C ARG A 169 24.35 3.00 -14.33
N ARG A 170 25.33 3.86 -14.00
CA ARG A 170 26.55 4.04 -14.80
C ARG A 170 27.33 2.73 -14.92
N LEU A 171 27.52 2.01 -13.82
CA LEU A 171 28.26 0.74 -13.81
C LEU A 171 27.53 -0.37 -14.59
N LEU A 172 26.22 -0.50 -14.40
CA LEU A 172 25.39 -1.46 -15.15
C LEU A 172 25.49 -1.20 -16.66
N HIS A 173 25.40 0.07 -17.08
CA HIS A 173 25.53 0.47 -18.48
C HIS A 173 26.95 0.25 -19.04
N GLN A 174 27.99 0.69 -18.33
CA GLN A 174 29.39 0.54 -18.76
C GLN A 174 29.79 -0.92 -18.93
N ARG A 175 29.39 -1.77 -17.98
CA ARG A 175 29.70 -3.21 -18.01
C ARG A 175 28.70 -4.03 -18.84
N ARG A 176 27.60 -3.43 -19.33
CA ARG A 176 26.52 -4.09 -20.08
C ARG A 176 25.95 -5.31 -19.37
N ILE A 177 25.70 -5.15 -18.07
CA ILE A 177 25.18 -6.19 -17.19
C ILE A 177 23.85 -5.76 -16.60
N GLU A 178 23.01 -6.73 -16.22
CA GLU A 178 21.68 -6.48 -15.67
C GLU A 178 21.64 -6.42 -14.14
N LYS A 179 22.72 -6.84 -13.48
CA LYS A 179 22.78 -7.05 -12.03
C LYS A 179 24.12 -6.57 -11.48
N LEU A 180 24.07 -5.91 -10.33
CA LEU A 180 25.23 -5.38 -9.63
C LEU A 180 25.20 -5.89 -8.18
N LEU A 181 26.28 -6.53 -7.75
CA LEU A 181 26.39 -7.17 -6.44
C LEU A 181 26.87 -6.15 -5.41
N VAL A 182 26.23 -6.09 -4.25
CA VAL A 182 26.65 -5.21 -3.15
C VAL A 182 27.36 -6.05 -2.10
N VAL A 183 28.61 -5.69 -1.79
CA VAL A 183 29.46 -6.41 -0.86
C VAL A 183 29.94 -5.53 0.28
N ASP A 184 30.12 -6.12 1.46
CA ASP A 184 30.74 -5.45 2.61
C ASP A 184 32.28 -5.44 2.53
N GLU A 185 32.94 -4.91 3.56
CA GLU A 185 34.42 -4.87 3.66
C GLU A 185 35.07 -6.26 3.70
N ALA A 186 34.33 -7.27 4.15
CA ALA A 186 34.76 -8.68 4.18
C ALA A 186 34.41 -9.43 2.89
N TYR A 187 33.94 -8.73 1.85
CA TYR A 187 33.50 -9.28 0.57
C TYR A 187 32.30 -10.25 0.67
N ARG A 188 31.48 -10.12 1.72
CA ARG A 188 30.22 -10.86 1.85
C ARG A 188 29.13 -10.20 1.03
N CYS A 189 28.27 -11.00 0.40
CA CYS A 189 27.16 -10.47 -0.39
C CYS A 189 26.04 -9.99 0.55
N ILE A 190 25.83 -8.68 0.60
CA ILE A 190 24.80 -8.06 1.45
C ILE A 190 23.64 -7.49 0.64
N GLY A 191 23.80 -7.35 -0.68
CA GLY A 191 22.75 -6.80 -1.55
C GLY A 191 22.89 -7.08 -3.04
N LEU A 192 21.83 -6.77 -3.79
CA LEU A 192 21.77 -6.89 -5.24
C LEU A 192 20.97 -5.71 -5.83
N ILE A 193 21.52 -5.02 -6.82
CA ILE A 193 20.83 -3.97 -7.59
C ILE A 193 20.56 -4.49 -9.00
N THR A 194 19.36 -4.27 -9.53
CA THR A 194 18.98 -4.74 -10.87
C THR A 194 18.65 -3.60 -11.81
N VAL A 195 18.89 -3.78 -13.12
CA VAL A 195 18.47 -2.83 -14.16
C VAL A 195 16.96 -2.60 -14.14
N LYS A 196 16.17 -3.65 -13.86
CA LYS A 196 14.71 -3.55 -13.76
C LYS A 196 14.28 -2.54 -12.69
N ASP A 197 14.95 -2.51 -11.53
CA ASP A 197 14.61 -1.55 -10.47
C ASP A 197 14.91 -0.10 -10.89
N ILE A 198 15.97 0.11 -11.67
CA ILE A 198 16.34 1.42 -12.22
C ILE A 198 15.37 1.86 -13.31
N GLU A 199 15.00 0.96 -14.24
CA GLU A 199 14.01 1.24 -15.29
C GLU A 199 12.65 1.62 -14.70
N LYS A 200 12.23 0.92 -13.63
CA LYS A 200 11.00 1.25 -12.90
C LYS A 200 11.07 2.62 -12.25
N ALA A 201 12.20 2.98 -11.62
CA ALA A 201 12.39 4.30 -11.04
C ALA A 201 12.33 5.44 -12.08
N VAL A 202 12.76 5.19 -13.32
CA VAL A 202 12.62 6.15 -14.43
C VAL A 202 11.18 6.22 -14.94
N THR A 203 10.50 5.08 -15.01
CA THR A 203 9.10 5.00 -15.48
C THR A 203 8.14 5.67 -14.50
N TYR A 204 8.41 5.52 -13.20
CA TYR A 204 7.59 6.00 -12.10
C TYR A 204 8.39 6.96 -11.20
N PRO A 205 8.69 8.18 -11.68
CA PRO A 205 9.51 9.13 -10.94
C PRO A 205 8.83 9.65 -9.67
N ASN A 206 7.50 9.66 -9.66
CA ASN A 206 6.65 10.13 -8.56
C ASN A 206 6.17 8.97 -7.67
N ALA A 207 6.90 7.85 -7.64
CA ALA A 207 6.49 6.69 -6.86
C ALA A 207 6.60 6.97 -5.35
N THR A 208 5.55 6.65 -4.60
CA THR A 208 5.51 6.75 -3.14
C THR A 208 6.42 5.69 -2.52
N LYS A 209 7.62 6.10 -2.11
CA LYS A 209 8.66 5.21 -1.56
C LYS A 209 8.99 5.51 -0.09
N ASP A 210 9.47 4.48 0.60
CA ASP A 210 10.06 4.61 1.93
C ASP A 210 11.53 5.07 1.86
N ALA A 211 12.15 5.27 3.01
CA ALA A 211 13.55 5.72 3.10
C ALA A 211 14.55 4.70 2.49
N ALA A 212 14.17 3.43 2.34
CA ALA A 212 14.96 2.39 1.69
C ALA A 212 14.69 2.30 0.17
N GLY A 213 13.86 3.20 -0.38
CA GLY A 213 13.51 3.22 -1.80
C GLY A 213 12.51 2.13 -2.22
N ARG A 214 11.81 1.52 -1.26
CA ARG A 214 10.76 0.52 -1.51
C ARG A 214 9.41 1.17 -1.60
N LEU A 215 8.49 0.63 -2.40
CA LEU A 215 7.12 1.14 -2.45
C LEU A 215 6.49 1.13 -1.05
N ARG A 216 5.75 2.18 -0.73
CA ARG A 216 4.96 2.24 0.51
C ARG A 216 3.66 1.48 0.35
N VAL A 217 3.22 0.85 1.43
CA VAL A 217 1.95 0.11 1.47
C VAL A 217 1.22 0.36 2.78
N ALA A 218 -0.10 0.47 2.68
CA ALA A 218 -1.00 0.57 3.82
C ALA A 218 -1.82 -0.72 3.96
N ALA A 219 -2.32 -1.01 5.16
CA ALA A 219 -3.17 -2.17 5.40
C ALA A 219 -4.23 -1.85 6.46
N ALA A 220 -5.44 -2.33 6.22
CA ALA A 220 -6.54 -2.19 7.17
C ALA A 220 -6.43 -3.21 8.31
N THR A 221 -6.78 -2.77 9.51
CA THR A 221 -6.88 -3.60 10.71
C THR A 221 -8.19 -3.27 11.45
N THR A 222 -8.36 -3.85 12.64
CA THR A 222 -9.54 -3.66 13.49
C THR A 222 -9.12 -3.43 14.94
N VAL A 223 -10.10 -3.35 15.83
CA VAL A 223 -9.90 -3.14 17.26
C VAL A 223 -9.77 -4.46 18.04
N GLY A 224 -9.47 -4.36 19.33
CA GLY A 224 -9.33 -5.53 20.21
C GLY A 224 -8.06 -6.34 19.98
N ASP A 225 -7.93 -7.48 20.66
CA ASP A 225 -6.69 -8.27 20.64
C ASP A 225 -6.41 -8.90 19.28
N LYS A 226 -7.43 -9.42 18.60
CA LYS A 226 -7.29 -9.93 17.22
C LYS A 226 -6.77 -8.85 16.25
N GLY A 227 -7.28 -7.62 16.40
CA GLY A 227 -6.82 -6.48 15.59
C GLY A 227 -5.37 -6.09 15.91
N PHE A 228 -4.99 -6.18 17.19
CA PHE A 228 -3.63 -5.91 17.64
C PHE A 228 -2.63 -6.96 17.15
N ASP A 229 -2.94 -8.25 17.26
CA ASP A 229 -2.06 -9.33 16.81
C ASP A 229 -1.82 -9.25 15.30
N ARG A 230 -2.88 -8.98 14.52
CA ARG A 230 -2.77 -8.70 13.08
C ARG A 230 -1.89 -7.48 12.82
N THR A 231 -2.06 -6.40 13.59
CA THR A 231 -1.25 -5.20 13.42
C THR A 231 0.23 -5.49 13.71
N ALA A 232 0.54 -6.26 14.76
CA ALA A 232 1.90 -6.66 15.08
C ALA A 232 2.56 -7.45 13.94
N ALA A 233 1.87 -8.46 13.41
CA ALA A 233 2.36 -9.24 12.28
C ALA A 233 2.61 -8.38 11.02
N LEU A 234 1.76 -7.39 10.76
CA LEU A 234 1.94 -6.46 9.64
C LEU A 234 3.10 -5.48 9.85
N VAL A 235 3.28 -4.98 11.08
CA VAL A 235 4.43 -4.13 11.42
C VAL A 235 5.75 -4.90 11.30
N ASP A 236 5.78 -6.17 11.71
CA ASP A 236 6.93 -7.06 11.52
C ASP A 236 7.22 -7.34 10.03
N ALA A 237 6.20 -7.21 9.17
CA ALA A 237 6.32 -7.26 7.71
C ALA A 237 6.74 -5.91 7.08
N GLU A 238 7.10 -4.92 7.89
CA GLU A 238 7.53 -3.58 7.50
C GLU A 238 6.43 -2.75 6.80
N LEU A 239 5.18 -2.89 7.26
CA LEU A 239 4.07 -2.04 6.86
C LEU A 239 4.36 -0.56 7.18
N ASP A 240 4.04 0.35 6.26
CA ASP A 240 4.27 1.79 6.43
C ASP A 240 3.12 2.49 7.18
N LEU A 241 1.89 2.05 6.93
CA LEU A 241 0.66 2.73 7.38
C LEU A 241 -0.43 1.73 7.79
N VAL A 242 -0.81 1.77 9.06
CA VAL A 242 -1.95 1.03 9.60
C VAL A 242 -3.22 1.86 9.45
N VAL A 243 -4.29 1.26 8.93
CA VAL A 243 -5.61 1.89 8.86
C VAL A 243 -6.58 1.15 9.79
N ILE A 244 -6.89 1.72 10.96
CA ILE A 244 -7.91 1.17 11.86
C ILE A 244 -9.28 1.53 11.27
N ASP A 245 -9.91 0.55 10.61
CA ASP A 245 -11.11 0.73 9.79
C ASP A 245 -12.34 0.13 10.46
N THR A 246 -13.16 1.01 11.05
CA THR A 246 -14.42 0.66 11.73
C THR A 246 -15.59 1.48 11.18
N ALA A 247 -16.83 0.98 11.32
CA ALA A 247 -18.00 1.75 10.91
C ALA A 247 -18.27 2.96 11.82
N HIS A 248 -17.77 2.94 13.07
CA HIS A 248 -17.94 4.02 14.04
C HIS A 248 -16.63 4.30 14.80
N GLY A 249 -15.83 5.21 14.25
CA GLY A 249 -14.52 5.59 14.77
C GLY A 249 -14.55 6.27 16.14
N HIS A 250 -15.71 6.81 16.58
CA HIS A 250 -15.84 7.43 17.90
C HIS A 250 -16.08 6.40 19.03
N ASN A 251 -15.93 5.11 18.75
CA ASN A 251 -15.91 4.07 19.76
C ASN A 251 -14.57 4.11 20.53
N ARG A 252 -14.63 4.00 21.87
CA ARG A 252 -13.45 3.99 22.75
C ARG A 252 -12.40 2.93 22.40
N ASP A 253 -12.83 1.79 21.86
CA ASP A 253 -11.90 0.73 21.48
C ASP A 253 -11.06 1.07 20.24
N VAL A 254 -11.52 2.01 19.41
CA VAL A 254 -10.75 2.57 18.30
C VAL A 254 -9.61 3.43 18.82
N ALA A 255 -9.89 4.34 19.75
CA ALA A 255 -8.86 5.15 20.41
C ALA A 255 -7.82 4.27 21.14
N ARG A 256 -8.28 3.25 21.88
CA ARG A 256 -7.37 2.26 22.52
C ARG A 256 -6.52 1.51 21.52
N ALA A 257 -7.07 1.13 20.37
CA ALA A 257 -6.31 0.47 19.31
C ALA A 257 -5.22 1.41 18.76
N VAL A 258 -5.54 2.69 18.51
CA VAL A 258 -4.55 3.71 18.10
C VAL A 258 -3.42 3.78 19.13
N GLU A 259 -3.73 3.97 20.41
CA GLU A 259 -2.73 4.04 21.48
C GLU A 259 -1.84 2.79 21.55
N ARG A 260 -2.42 1.60 21.38
CA ARG A 260 -1.68 0.33 21.35
C ARG A 260 -0.70 0.27 20.18
N VAL A 261 -1.12 0.68 18.98
CA VAL A 261 -0.25 0.70 17.79
C VAL A 261 0.90 1.70 17.97
N LYS A 262 0.61 2.90 18.50
CA LYS A 262 1.65 3.90 18.78
C LYS A 262 2.65 3.45 19.86
N LYS A 263 2.23 2.61 20.82
CA LYS A 263 3.13 1.97 21.80
C LYS A 263 3.96 0.84 21.20
N LEU A 264 3.39 0.10 20.24
CA LEU A 264 4.05 -1.02 19.57
C LEU A 264 5.20 -0.54 18.67
N SER A 265 4.98 0.53 17.90
CA SER A 265 5.99 1.04 16.98
C SER A 265 5.89 2.57 16.82
N ASN A 266 7.06 3.22 16.82
CA ASN A 266 7.19 4.64 16.52
C ASN A 266 7.42 4.93 15.03
N SER A 267 7.70 3.91 14.21
CA SER A 267 7.97 4.08 12.78
C SER A 267 6.69 4.03 11.95
N VAL A 268 5.75 3.15 12.30
CA VAL A 268 4.49 2.99 11.56
C VAL A 268 3.57 4.18 11.80
N GLN A 269 2.94 4.66 10.72
CA GLN A 269 1.92 5.70 10.82
C GLN A 269 0.54 5.08 11.02
N VAL A 270 -0.37 5.80 11.67
CA VAL A 270 -1.73 5.33 11.95
C VAL A 270 -2.79 6.26 11.40
N ILE A 271 -3.66 5.75 10.53
CA ILE A 271 -4.94 6.40 10.19
C ILE A 271 -6.05 5.70 10.94
N ALA A 272 -6.97 6.47 11.51
CA ALA A 272 -8.14 5.93 12.22
C ALA A 272 -9.45 6.50 11.68
N GLY A 273 -10.48 5.65 11.62
CA GLY A 273 -11.82 6.04 11.19
C GLY A 273 -12.83 4.89 11.21
N ASN A 274 -14.04 5.09 10.66
CA ASN A 274 -14.51 6.34 10.04
C ASN A 274 -15.17 7.26 11.07
N VAL A 275 -14.92 8.56 10.93
CA VAL A 275 -15.62 9.60 11.69
C VAL A 275 -16.42 10.52 10.76
N ALA A 276 -17.32 11.30 11.32
CA ALA A 276 -18.10 12.29 10.57
C ALA A 276 -18.36 13.59 11.36
N THR A 277 -17.69 13.78 12.50
CA THR A 277 -17.85 14.97 13.35
C THR A 277 -16.51 15.48 13.88
N ALA A 278 -16.50 16.75 14.27
CA ALA A 278 -15.35 17.42 14.87
C ALA A 278 -14.88 16.75 16.17
N GLU A 279 -15.81 16.32 17.02
CA GLU A 279 -15.51 15.70 18.32
C GLU A 279 -14.83 14.34 18.15
N ALA A 280 -15.37 13.51 17.23
CA ALA A 280 -14.80 12.21 16.92
C ALA A 280 -13.39 12.34 16.32
N THR A 281 -13.19 13.35 15.46
CA THR A 281 -11.88 13.69 14.89
C THR A 281 -10.89 14.05 16.00
N ARG A 282 -11.27 14.97 16.91
CA ARG A 282 -10.44 15.36 18.04
C ARG A 282 -10.06 14.16 18.91
N ALA A 283 -11.03 13.33 19.27
CA ALA A 283 -10.82 12.17 20.13
C ALA A 283 -9.78 11.20 19.56
N LEU A 284 -9.80 10.94 18.24
CA LEU A 284 -8.82 10.06 17.60
C LEU A 284 -7.44 10.71 17.42
N ILE A 285 -7.38 12.03 17.18
CA ILE A 285 -6.11 12.76 17.15
C ILE A 285 -5.46 12.74 18.54
N ASP A 286 -6.22 12.99 19.60
CA ASP A 286 -5.74 12.98 20.98
C ASP A 286 -5.23 11.59 21.40
N ALA A 287 -5.83 10.52 20.86
CA ALA A 287 -5.35 9.14 21.04
C ALA A 287 -4.02 8.83 20.30
N GLY A 288 -3.60 9.71 19.38
CA GLY A 288 -2.33 9.60 18.66
C GLY A 288 -2.44 9.22 17.19
N ALA A 289 -3.61 9.36 16.56
CA ALA A 289 -3.75 9.11 15.13
C ALA A 289 -2.95 10.14 14.31
N ASP A 290 -2.19 9.66 13.33
CA ASP A 290 -1.38 10.50 12.44
C ASP A 290 -2.17 11.02 11.23
N GLY A 291 -3.36 10.46 10.97
CA GLY A 291 -4.34 10.89 9.97
C GLY A 291 -5.75 10.40 10.32
N ILE A 292 -6.79 11.06 9.79
CA ILE A 292 -8.18 10.74 10.12
C ILE A 292 -8.97 10.38 8.86
N LYS A 293 -9.69 9.26 8.87
CA LYS A 293 -10.55 8.84 7.76
C LYS A 293 -12.01 9.23 8.01
N VAL A 294 -12.59 9.97 7.07
CA VAL A 294 -13.89 10.64 7.23
C VAL A 294 -14.92 10.13 6.24
N GLY A 295 -16.08 9.73 6.76
CA GLY A 295 -17.25 9.40 5.97
C GLY A 295 -18.07 8.27 6.57
N ILE A 296 -19.32 8.53 6.91
CA ILE A 296 -20.25 7.51 7.43
C ILE A 296 -21.47 7.45 6.52
N GLY A 297 -21.58 6.35 5.77
CA GLY A 297 -22.65 6.13 4.80
C GLY A 297 -22.58 6.79 3.41
N PRO A 298 -21.54 7.53 2.98
CA PRO A 298 -21.53 8.19 1.68
C PRO A 298 -21.22 7.23 0.52
N GLY A 299 -20.64 6.07 0.79
CA GLY A 299 -20.20 5.10 -0.22
C GLY A 299 -21.35 4.62 -1.12
N SER A 300 -21.06 4.43 -2.41
CA SER A 300 -22.04 4.05 -3.44
C SER A 300 -22.79 2.74 -3.15
N ILE A 301 -22.20 1.87 -2.35
CA ILE A 301 -22.72 0.54 -1.96
C ILE A 301 -22.99 0.44 -0.45
N CYS A 302 -22.85 1.54 0.29
CA CYS A 302 -23.05 1.55 1.73
C CYS A 302 -24.52 1.83 2.06
N THR A 303 -25.14 0.93 2.80
CA THR A 303 -26.55 1.04 3.18
C THR A 303 -26.76 1.57 4.61
N THR A 304 -25.68 1.96 5.32
CA THR A 304 -25.75 2.42 6.73
C THR A 304 -26.78 3.52 6.96
N ARG A 305 -26.85 4.53 6.08
CA ARG A 305 -27.85 5.61 6.19
C ARG A 305 -29.29 5.11 6.02
N VAL A 306 -29.49 4.11 5.18
CA VAL A 306 -30.82 3.56 4.86
C VAL A 306 -31.29 2.62 5.97
N VAL A 307 -30.41 1.73 6.42
CA VAL A 307 -30.75 0.66 7.37
C VAL A 307 -30.69 1.15 8.83
N ALA A 308 -29.64 1.87 9.21
CA ALA A 308 -29.45 2.34 10.59
C ALA A 308 -29.93 3.78 10.82
N GLY A 309 -30.19 4.56 9.76
CA GLY A 309 -30.55 5.97 9.88
C GLY A 309 -29.40 6.88 10.32
N VAL A 310 -28.15 6.40 10.28
CA VAL A 310 -26.96 7.12 10.78
C VAL A 310 -26.06 7.56 9.63
N GLY A 311 -25.63 8.82 9.67
CA GLY A 311 -24.62 9.37 8.76
C GLY A 311 -24.63 10.89 8.74
N VAL A 312 -23.70 11.48 7.99
CA VAL A 312 -23.63 12.92 7.72
C VAL A 312 -23.37 13.11 6.22
N PRO A 313 -24.01 14.08 5.54
CA PRO A 313 -23.65 14.44 4.16
C PRO A 313 -22.15 14.70 4.02
N GLN A 314 -21.53 14.10 2.99
CA GLN A 314 -20.08 13.90 2.97
C GLN A 314 -19.27 15.21 2.96
N LEU A 315 -19.74 16.22 2.23
CA LEU A 315 -19.03 17.49 2.14
C LEU A 315 -19.01 18.19 3.51
N THR A 316 -20.16 18.24 4.19
CA THR A 316 -20.23 18.77 5.57
C THR A 316 -19.37 17.97 6.53
N ALA A 317 -19.39 16.63 6.47
CA ALA A 317 -18.55 15.79 7.31
C ALA A 317 -17.05 16.10 7.11
N VAL A 318 -16.62 16.23 5.86
CA VAL A 318 -15.23 16.59 5.52
C VAL A 318 -14.87 17.97 6.08
N MET A 319 -15.70 18.98 5.86
CA MET A 319 -15.44 20.34 6.36
C MET A 319 -15.29 20.38 7.89
N ASP A 320 -16.20 19.74 8.62
CA ASP A 320 -16.18 19.71 10.08
C ASP A 320 -14.92 19.04 10.63
N CYS A 321 -14.55 17.90 10.03
CA CYS A 321 -13.38 17.13 10.46
C CYS A 321 -12.07 17.84 10.04
N ALA A 322 -12.03 18.41 8.83
CA ALA A 322 -10.88 19.13 8.30
C ALA A 322 -10.54 20.36 9.13
N GLU A 323 -11.53 21.11 9.64
CA GLU A 323 -11.29 22.26 10.51
C GLU A 323 -10.49 21.85 11.78
N VAL A 324 -10.88 20.73 12.40
CA VAL A 324 -10.15 20.19 13.56
C VAL A 324 -8.78 19.65 13.16
N GLY A 325 -8.71 18.87 12.07
CA GLY A 325 -7.46 18.32 11.55
C GLY A 325 -6.42 19.41 11.27
N GLN A 326 -6.82 20.50 10.60
CA GLN A 326 -5.94 21.63 10.30
C GLN A 326 -5.43 22.33 11.57
N LYS A 327 -6.32 22.61 12.54
CA LYS A 327 -5.94 23.21 13.83
C LYS A 327 -4.91 22.37 14.60
N MET A 328 -4.93 21.05 14.41
CA MET A 328 -4.07 20.10 15.12
C MET A 328 -2.90 19.56 14.27
N GLY A 329 -2.77 20.01 13.01
CA GLY A 329 -1.75 19.55 12.09
C GLY A 329 -1.87 18.08 11.67
N VAL A 330 -3.09 17.54 11.61
CA VAL A 330 -3.38 16.16 11.21
C VAL A 330 -4.20 16.11 9.92
N PRO A 331 -3.71 15.43 8.86
CA PRO A 331 -4.45 15.26 7.62
C PRO A 331 -5.78 14.53 7.78
N VAL A 332 -6.76 14.93 6.96
CA VAL A 332 -8.08 14.30 6.86
C VAL A 332 -8.26 13.68 5.49
N ILE A 333 -8.73 12.43 5.44
CA ILE A 333 -8.98 11.67 4.21
C ILE A 333 -10.49 11.55 4.01
N ALA A 334 -11.00 12.03 2.88
CA ALA A 334 -12.40 11.84 2.49
C ALA A 334 -12.61 10.44 1.91
N ASP A 335 -13.46 9.62 2.53
CA ASP A 335 -13.73 8.22 2.15
C ASP A 335 -15.20 8.03 1.74
N GLY A 336 -15.40 7.75 0.45
CA GLY A 336 -16.71 7.45 -0.15
C GLY A 336 -17.48 8.66 -0.67
N GLY A 337 -18.48 8.40 -1.51
CA GLY A 337 -19.34 9.42 -2.15
C GLY A 337 -18.76 10.09 -3.40
N LEU A 338 -17.54 9.73 -3.79
CA LEU A 338 -16.80 10.29 -4.92
C LEU A 338 -17.14 9.52 -6.21
N ARG A 339 -17.87 10.15 -7.14
CA ARG A 339 -18.28 9.53 -8.42
C ARG A 339 -17.58 10.13 -9.63
N THR A 340 -17.07 11.35 -9.49
CA THR A 340 -16.40 12.07 -10.58
C THR A 340 -15.11 12.74 -10.08
N SER A 341 -14.23 13.15 -10.99
CA SER A 341 -13.06 13.96 -10.66
C SER A 341 -13.45 15.32 -10.03
N GLY A 342 -14.62 15.86 -10.37
CA GLY A 342 -15.15 17.06 -9.75
C GLY A 342 -15.48 16.89 -8.26
N ASP A 343 -15.98 15.71 -7.86
CA ASP A 343 -16.24 15.41 -6.44
C ASP A 343 -14.92 15.37 -5.64
N LEU A 344 -13.85 14.84 -6.25
CA LEU A 344 -12.52 14.83 -5.65
C LEU A 344 -12.00 16.26 -5.46
N ALA A 345 -12.13 17.12 -6.48
CA ALA A 345 -11.76 18.53 -6.37
C ALA A 345 -12.54 19.25 -5.25
N LYS A 346 -13.86 18.99 -5.13
CA LYS A 346 -14.70 19.54 -4.05
C LYS A 346 -14.29 19.04 -2.67
N ALA A 347 -13.94 17.76 -2.53
CA ALA A 347 -13.48 17.20 -1.27
C ALA A 347 -12.15 17.83 -0.81
N LEU A 348 -11.20 18.02 -1.73
CA LEU A 348 -9.94 18.69 -1.44
C LEU A 348 -10.16 20.16 -1.06
N ALA A 349 -11.01 20.88 -1.81
CA ALA A 349 -11.37 22.26 -1.51
C ALA A 349 -12.12 22.41 -0.16
N ALA A 350 -12.85 21.37 0.26
CA ALA A 350 -13.49 21.30 1.58
C ALA A 350 -12.50 21.04 2.74
N GLY A 351 -11.22 20.83 2.44
CA GLY A 351 -10.15 20.69 3.43
C GLY A 351 -9.63 19.27 3.63
N ALA A 352 -10.12 18.27 2.88
CA ALA A 352 -9.49 16.97 2.85
C ALA A 352 -8.07 17.08 2.25
N SER A 353 -7.11 16.39 2.84
CA SER A 353 -5.75 16.31 2.30
C SER A 353 -5.66 15.26 1.18
N ALA A 354 -6.48 14.20 1.26
CA ALA A 354 -6.55 13.17 0.24
C ALA A 354 -7.94 12.52 0.19
N CYS A 355 -8.17 11.73 -0.85
CA CYS A 355 -9.41 10.99 -1.04
C CYS A 355 -9.15 9.47 -1.12
N MET A 356 -9.98 8.69 -0.43
CA MET A 356 -10.01 7.24 -0.57
C MET A 356 -11.06 6.81 -1.60
N ILE A 357 -10.63 6.05 -2.59
CA ILE A 357 -11.42 5.70 -3.77
C ILE A 357 -11.73 4.20 -3.80
N GLY A 358 -13.02 3.87 -3.94
CA GLY A 358 -13.50 2.50 -4.12
C GLY A 358 -13.99 2.26 -5.55
N SER A 359 -15.22 2.67 -5.85
CA SER A 359 -15.93 2.29 -7.09
C SER A 359 -15.22 2.68 -8.39
N LEU A 360 -14.48 3.79 -8.41
CA LEU A 360 -13.75 4.21 -9.61
C LEU A 360 -12.54 3.33 -9.93
N LEU A 361 -12.03 2.60 -8.92
CA LEU A 361 -10.88 1.69 -9.06
C LEU A 361 -11.30 0.22 -9.18
N ALA A 362 -12.48 -0.16 -8.68
CA ALA A 362 -12.93 -1.56 -8.64
C ALA A 362 -13.04 -2.25 -10.01
N GLY A 363 -13.14 -1.48 -11.10
CA GLY A 363 -13.24 -1.99 -12.47
C GLY A 363 -11.91 -2.07 -13.23
N THR A 364 -10.79 -1.64 -12.64
CA THR A 364 -9.49 -1.64 -13.34
C THR A 364 -8.90 -3.04 -13.42
N GLU A 365 -7.85 -3.20 -14.23
CA GLU A 365 -7.18 -4.49 -14.41
C GLU A 365 -6.58 -5.01 -13.09
N GLU A 366 -5.99 -4.13 -12.30
CA GLU A 366 -5.27 -4.41 -11.05
C GLU A 366 -6.18 -4.66 -9.85
N ALA A 367 -7.46 -4.29 -9.94
CA ALA A 367 -8.43 -4.59 -8.89
C ALA A 367 -8.66 -6.12 -8.81
N PRO A 368 -8.76 -6.71 -7.61
CA PRO A 368 -8.96 -8.14 -7.46
C PRO A 368 -10.33 -8.60 -8.00
N GLY A 369 -10.39 -9.87 -8.38
CA GLY A 369 -11.58 -10.52 -8.92
C GLY A 369 -11.57 -10.66 -10.44
N ASP A 370 -12.40 -11.58 -10.93
CA ASP A 370 -12.45 -11.96 -12.33
C ASP A 370 -13.36 -11.02 -13.14
N THR A 371 -12.95 -10.76 -14.38
CA THR A 371 -13.78 -10.07 -15.36
C THR A 371 -14.80 -11.04 -15.95
N PHE A 372 -16.08 -10.69 -15.92
CA PHE A 372 -17.16 -11.46 -16.52
C PHE A 372 -17.95 -10.63 -17.54
N LEU A 373 -18.59 -11.30 -18.50
CA LEU A 373 -19.41 -10.66 -19.52
C LEU A 373 -20.87 -10.59 -19.08
N PHE A 374 -21.45 -9.40 -19.12
CA PHE A 374 -22.89 -9.19 -18.94
C PHE A 374 -23.41 -8.28 -20.05
N GLN A 375 -24.40 -8.76 -20.81
CA GLN A 375 -24.98 -8.03 -21.94
C GLN A 375 -23.93 -7.50 -22.94
N GLY A 376 -22.90 -8.31 -23.21
CA GLY A 376 -21.83 -7.96 -24.15
C GLY A 376 -20.81 -6.94 -23.65
N ARG A 377 -20.86 -6.55 -22.38
CA ARG A 377 -19.86 -5.67 -21.74
C ARG A 377 -19.11 -6.43 -20.65
N ALA A 378 -17.84 -6.09 -20.49
CA ALA A 378 -17.01 -6.61 -19.42
C ALA A 378 -17.32 -5.90 -18.09
N TYR A 379 -17.45 -6.66 -17.01
CA TYR A 379 -17.69 -6.18 -15.65
C TYR A 379 -16.77 -6.88 -14.66
N LYS A 380 -16.45 -6.20 -13.56
CA LYS A 380 -15.91 -6.78 -12.32
C LYS A 380 -16.91 -6.59 -11.19
N SER A 381 -16.93 -7.53 -10.25
CA SER A 381 -17.82 -7.46 -9.09
C SER A 381 -17.34 -6.40 -8.10
N TYR A 382 -18.26 -5.57 -7.59
CA TYR A 382 -17.96 -4.57 -6.56
C TYR A 382 -18.97 -4.68 -5.41
N ARG A 383 -18.48 -4.83 -4.17
CA ARG A 383 -19.36 -5.10 -3.01
C ARG A 383 -18.94 -4.36 -1.75
N GLY A 384 -19.92 -4.00 -0.93
CA GLY A 384 -19.71 -3.28 0.33
C GLY A 384 -19.18 -4.19 1.41
N MET A 385 -18.29 -3.67 2.25
CA MET A 385 -17.81 -4.42 3.42
C MET A 385 -18.95 -4.77 4.40
N GLY A 386 -20.10 -4.08 4.32
CA GLY A 386 -21.31 -4.39 5.10
C GLY A 386 -22.32 -5.27 4.36
N SER A 387 -21.96 -5.80 3.19
CA SER A 387 -22.78 -6.80 2.50
C SER A 387 -22.63 -8.17 3.16
N VAL A 388 -23.67 -9.01 3.10
CA VAL A 388 -23.66 -10.36 3.67
C VAL A 388 -22.46 -11.16 3.16
N GLY A 389 -22.18 -11.14 1.86
CA GLY A 389 -21.07 -11.87 1.27
C GLY A 389 -19.67 -11.37 1.67
N ALA A 390 -19.53 -10.10 2.06
CA ALA A 390 -18.27 -9.59 2.61
C ALA A 390 -18.15 -9.94 4.11
N MET A 391 -19.23 -9.76 4.87
CA MET A 391 -19.25 -10.03 6.31
C MET A 391 -18.99 -11.50 6.62
N GLY A 392 -19.58 -12.42 5.85
CA GLY A 392 -19.33 -13.86 5.96
C GLY A 392 -17.89 -14.28 5.67
N ARG A 393 -17.06 -13.40 5.10
CA ARG A 393 -15.62 -13.63 4.86
C ARG A 393 -14.69 -12.95 5.85
N GLY A 394 -15.20 -12.14 6.80
CA GLY A 394 -14.37 -11.53 7.84
C GLY A 394 -14.53 -10.03 8.07
N SER A 395 -15.50 -9.35 7.43
CA SER A 395 -15.77 -7.93 7.72
C SER A 395 -16.89 -7.67 8.74
N ALA A 396 -17.47 -8.72 9.34
CA ALA A 396 -18.58 -8.62 10.30
C ALA A 396 -18.25 -7.76 11.54
N ASP A 397 -17.04 -7.85 12.07
CA ASP A 397 -16.61 -7.10 13.25
C ASP A 397 -16.53 -5.59 12.99
N ARG A 398 -16.31 -5.16 11.73
CA ARG A 398 -16.39 -3.74 11.33
C ARG A 398 -17.74 -3.12 11.67
N TYR A 399 -18.80 -3.92 11.65
CA TYR A 399 -20.20 -3.54 11.90
C TYR A 399 -20.71 -4.03 13.25
N PHE A 400 -19.82 -4.48 14.15
CA PHE A 400 -20.16 -5.00 15.47
C PHE A 400 -21.11 -6.22 15.43
N GLN A 401 -21.03 -7.02 14.35
CA GLN A 401 -21.84 -8.22 14.15
C GLN A 401 -21.07 -9.53 14.35
N GLY A 402 -19.91 -9.50 15.01
CA GLY A 402 -19.05 -10.68 15.19
C GLY A 402 -19.72 -11.86 15.94
N ASP A 403 -20.76 -11.59 16.74
CA ASP A 403 -21.46 -12.58 17.55
C ASP A 403 -22.81 -13.03 16.96
N ILE A 404 -23.25 -12.44 15.84
CA ILE A 404 -24.55 -12.77 15.22
C ILE A 404 -24.33 -13.92 14.24
N LYS A 405 -24.51 -15.16 14.72
CA LYS A 405 -24.38 -16.40 13.92
C LYS A 405 -25.65 -16.79 13.15
N ASP A 406 -26.79 -16.19 13.47
CA ASP A 406 -28.06 -16.56 12.85
C ASP A 406 -28.34 -15.64 11.65
N GLN A 407 -28.15 -16.21 10.43
CA GLN A 407 -28.39 -15.64 9.09
C GLN A 407 -27.20 -15.03 8.33
N MET A 408 -25.96 -15.47 8.55
CA MET A 408 -24.83 -15.20 7.62
C MET A 408 -24.61 -16.33 6.61
#